data_AF-A0A517TB13-F1
#
_entry.id   AF-A0A517TB13-F1
#
_cell.length_a   1.000
_cell.length_b   1.000
_cell.length_c   1.000
_cell.angle_alpha   90.00
_cell.angle_beta   90.00
_cell.angle_gamma   90.00
#
_symmetry.space_group_name_H-M   'P 1'
#
loop_
_entity.id
_entity.type
_entity.pdbx_description
1 polymer ?
#
loop_
_entity_poly.entity_id
_entity_poly.type
_entity_poly.pdbx_seq_one_letter_code
_entity_poly.pdbx_strand_id
1 'polypeptide(L)'
;MLDSARTRKEGVMTTHHADIYHCQKCGHVIAREHVDQTPVCCGETMVLAVSDLVYKDNRDDVGTVDEVVDKSHEKREFSHNEF
;
A
#
# COMPACT_ATOMS: atom_id res chain seq x y z
N MET A 1 -1.74 -16.04 -43.13
CA MET A 1 -1.83 -16.89 -41.92
C MET A 1 -1.01 -16.19 -40.86
N LEU A 2 -1.69 -15.62 -39.86
CA LEU A 2 -1.09 -14.84 -38.77
C LEU A 2 -0.64 -15.81 -37.67
N ASP A 3 0.62 -15.76 -37.26
CA ASP A 3 1.05 -16.30 -35.96
C ASP A 3 2.22 -15.47 -35.41
N SER A 4 1.93 -14.21 -35.05
CA SER A 4 2.77 -13.46 -34.13
C SER A 4 2.51 -13.99 -32.72
N ALA A 5 3.28 -14.99 -32.30
CA ALA A 5 3.32 -15.46 -30.93
C ALA A 5 3.83 -14.34 -30.01
N ARG A 6 2.91 -13.50 -29.53
CA ARG A 6 3.15 -12.59 -28.41
C ARG A 6 3.23 -13.46 -27.16
N THR A 7 4.44 -13.88 -26.81
CA THR A 7 4.73 -14.45 -25.49
C THR A 7 4.42 -13.38 -24.46
N ARG A 8 3.23 -13.45 -23.85
CA ARG A 8 2.94 -12.69 -22.64
C ARG A 8 3.97 -13.17 -21.63
N LYS A 9 4.95 -12.33 -21.30
CA LYS A 9 5.76 -12.53 -20.11
C LYS A 9 4.76 -12.42 -18.97
N GLU A 10 4.29 -13.56 -18.47
CA GLU A 10 3.57 -13.62 -17.20
C GLU A 10 4.52 -12.96 -16.19
N GLY A 11 4.19 -11.74 -15.78
CA GLY A 11 4.98 -11.03 -14.79
C GLY A 11 5.03 -11.92 -13.56
N VAL A 12 6.23 -12.34 -13.19
CA VAL A 12 6.41 -13.17 -12.00
C VAL A 12 6.03 -12.31 -10.81
N MET A 13 4.80 -12.49 -10.32
CA MET A 13 4.33 -11.89 -9.08
C MET A 13 5.06 -12.59 -7.94
N THR A 14 5.93 -11.86 -7.27
CA THR A 14 6.66 -12.37 -6.11
C THR A 14 6.08 -11.72 -4.87
N THR A 15 5.69 -12.53 -3.88
CA THR A 15 5.27 -12.04 -2.56
C THR A 15 6.49 -11.93 -1.65
N HIS A 16 6.61 -10.84 -0.90
CA HIS A 16 7.60 -10.69 0.16
C HIS A 16 6.94 -10.15 1.43
N HIS A 17 7.45 -10.54 2.59
CA HIS A 17 6.97 -9.99 3.85
C HIS A 17 7.58 -8.61 4.08
N ALA A 18 6.76 -7.65 4.46
CA ALA A 18 7.20 -6.32 4.85
C ALA A 18 6.65 -5.94 6.22
N ASP A 19 7.54 -5.48 7.08
CA ASP A 19 7.25 -4.93 8.39
C ASP A 19 7.42 -3.41 8.33
N ILE A 20 6.39 -2.69 8.78
CA ILE A 20 6.38 -1.23 8.84
C ILE A 20 6.49 -0.81 10.30
N TYR A 21 7.54 -0.07 10.63
CA TYR A 21 7.78 0.47 11.96
C TYR A 21 7.63 1.99 11.97
N HIS A 22 7.13 2.53 13.08
CA HIS A 22 7.05 3.98 13.29
C HIS A 22 7.60 4.38 14.66
N CYS A 23 8.28 5.54 14.70
CA CYS A 23 8.79 6.11 15.93
C CYS A 23 7.71 6.98 16.58
N GLN A 24 7.35 6.65 17.82
CA GLN A 24 6.37 7.41 18.61
C GLN A 24 6.83 8.83 18.98
N LYS A 25 8.14 9.11 18.93
CA LYS A 25 8.70 10.42 19.31
C LYS A 25 8.76 11.42 18.16
N CYS A 26 9.27 10.99 17.00
CA CYS A 26 9.51 11.88 15.86
C CYS A 26 8.61 11.61 14.65
N GLY A 27 7.79 10.55 14.70
CA GLY A 27 6.92 10.16 13.58
C GLY A 27 7.64 9.53 12.38
N HIS A 28 8.95 9.27 12.48
CA HIS A 28 9.68 8.62 11.39
C HIS A 28 9.16 7.21 11.13
N VAL A 29 8.96 6.86 9.86
CA VAL A 29 8.43 5.56 9.42
C VAL A 29 9.47 4.87 8.54
N ILE A 30 9.70 3.58 8.78
CA ILE A 30 10.55 2.74 7.94
C ILE A 30 9.83 1.46 7.57
N ALA A 31 10.02 1.00 6.33
CA ALA A 31 9.59 -0.31 5.87
C ALA A 31 10.83 -1.19 5.69
N ARG A 32 10.77 -2.43 6.16
CA ARG A 32 11.84 -3.42 6.02
C ARG A 32 11.24 -4.77 5.69
N GLU A 33 12.04 -5.64 5.08
CA GLU A 33 11.69 -7.07 5.05
C GLU A 33 11.56 -7.60 6.48
N HIS A 34 10.82 -8.70 6.65
CA HIS A 34 10.62 -9.28 7.98
C HIS A 34 11.96 -9.54 8.68
N VAL A 35 12.15 -8.91 9.83
CA VAL A 35 13.38 -8.98 10.62
C VAL A 35 13.08 -9.38 12.05
N ASP A 36 13.90 -10.25 12.63
CA ASP A 36 13.78 -10.65 14.04
C ASP A 36 14.07 -9.49 15.01
N GLN A 37 14.74 -8.42 14.54
CA GLN A 37 15.17 -7.30 15.37
C GLN A 37 14.35 -6.04 15.10
N THR A 38 13.70 -5.54 16.15
CA THR A 38 12.95 -4.28 16.09
C THR A 38 13.91 -3.08 15.97
N PRO A 39 13.72 -2.19 14.99
CA PRO A 39 14.58 -1.03 14.78
C PRO A 39 14.46 0.00 15.91
N VAL A 40 15.51 0.81 16.08
CA VAL A 40 15.60 1.83 17.13
C VAL A 40 15.62 3.22 16.50
N CYS A 41 14.83 4.15 17.05
CA CYS A 41 14.78 5.55 16.66
C CYS A 41 14.58 6.43 17.89
N CYS A 42 15.22 7.60 17.96
CA CYS A 42 15.16 8.50 19.12
C CYS A 42 15.54 7.84 20.47
N GLY A 43 16.43 6.85 20.43
CA GLY A 43 16.90 6.11 21.61
C GLY A 43 15.93 5.05 22.13
N GLU A 44 14.82 4.79 21.44
CA GLU A 44 13.81 3.79 21.82
C GLU A 44 13.50 2.83 20.67
N THR A 45 13.03 1.63 21.00
CA THR A 45 12.53 0.68 20.01
C THR A 45 11.28 1.24 19.33
N MET A 46 11.26 1.19 18.00
CA MET A 46 10.11 1.61 17.21
C MET A 46 8.95 0.63 17.34
N VAL A 47 7.73 1.10 17.10
CA VAL A 47 6.52 0.27 17.18
C VAL A 47 6.19 -0.31 15.81
N LEU A 48 5.96 -1.62 15.74
CA LEU A 48 5.44 -2.28 14.55
C LEU A 48 3.99 -1.84 14.31
N ALA A 49 3.74 -1.17 13.19
CA ALA A 49 2.41 -0.74 12.78
C ALA A 49 1.67 -1.84 12.01
N VAL A 50 2.37 -2.48 11.06
CA VAL A 50 1.81 -3.49 10.15
C VAL A 50 2.91 -4.50 9.83
N SER A 51 2.55 -5.77 9.76
CA SER A 51 3.35 -6.85 9.18
C SER A 51 2.45 -7.57 8.18
N ASP A 52 2.81 -7.55 6.90
CA ASP A 52 1.95 -8.09 5.85
C ASP A 52 2.76 -8.70 4.69
N LEU A 53 2.08 -9.54 3.91
CA LEU A 53 2.57 -10.10 2.66
C LEU A 53 2.29 -9.13 1.52
N VAL A 54 3.35 -8.48 1.04
CA VAL A 54 3.28 -7.50 -0.05
C VAL A 54 3.56 -8.17 -1.38
N TYR A 55 2.65 -7.99 -2.33
CA TYR A 55 2.82 -8.40 -3.71
C TYR A 55 3.76 -7.42 -4.41
N LYS A 56 4.94 -7.90 -4.83
CA LYS A 56 5.81 -7.15 -5.73
C LYS A 56 5.46 -7.56 -7.16
N ASP A 57 4.78 -6.66 -7.85
CA ASP A 57 4.63 -6.74 -9.28
C ASP A 57 5.95 -6.26 -9.90
N ASN A 58 6.73 -7.17 -10.49
CA ASN A 58 8.01 -6.84 -11.13
C ASN A 58 7.82 -6.20 -12.53
N ARG A 59 6.69 -5.55 -12.79
CA ARG A 59 6.62 -4.62 -13.91
C ARG A 59 7.33 -3.34 -13.46
N ASP A 60 8.44 -3.01 -14.11
CA ASP A 60 9.08 -1.68 -14.07
C ASP A 60 8.16 -0.59 -14.66
N ASP A 61 6.90 -0.58 -14.26
CA ASP A 61 5.91 0.40 -14.65
C ASP A 61 5.78 1.36 -13.46
N VAL A 62 6.24 2.60 -13.66
CA VAL A 62 6.02 3.67 -12.70
C VAL A 62 4.51 3.90 -12.65
N GLY A 63 3.84 3.20 -11.74
CA GLY A 63 2.39 3.26 -11.58
C GLY A 63 2.01 4.66 -11.14
N THR A 64 1.52 5.46 -12.09
CA THR A 64 0.77 6.68 -11.77
C THR A 64 -0.38 6.26 -10.88
N VAL A 65 -0.43 6.81 -9.67
CA VAL A 65 -1.56 6.66 -8.75
C VAL A 65 -2.82 7.12 -9.48
N ASP A 66 -3.64 6.17 -9.92
CA ASP A 66 -4.95 6.48 -10.49
C ASP A 66 -5.81 7.01 -9.34
N GLU A 67 -6.24 8.25 -9.53
CA GLU A 67 -7.07 9.06 -8.64
C GLU A 67 -8.25 8.22 -8.13
N VAL A 68 -8.33 8.01 -6.80
CA VAL A 68 -9.53 7.44 -6.18
C VAL A 68 -10.66 8.45 -6.32
N VAL A 69 -11.41 8.37 -7.42
CA VAL A 69 -12.64 9.11 -7.60
C VAL A 69 -13.69 8.48 -6.69
N ASP A 70 -13.79 9.00 -5.47
CA ASP A 70 -14.91 8.76 -4.58
C ASP A 70 -16.16 9.37 -5.22
N LYS A 71 -16.95 8.53 -5.89
CA LYS A 71 -18.31 8.85 -6.30
C LYS A 71 -19.24 7.90 -5.59
N SER A 72 -19.67 8.26 -4.39
CA SER A 72 -21.02 7.94 -3.93
C SER A 72 -21.53 9.04 -3.01
N HIS A 73 -21.96 10.10 -3.69
CA HIS A 73 -22.88 11.10 -3.21
C HIS A 73 -24.26 10.45 -3.01
N GLU A 74 -24.52 9.86 -1.84
CA GLU A 74 -25.89 9.53 -1.43
C GLU A 74 -26.52 10.74 -0.74
N LYS A 75 -27.67 11.13 -1.28
CA LYS A 75 -28.29 12.43 -1.10
C LYS A 75 -28.89 12.55 0.31
N ARG A 76 -28.58 13.66 0.97
CA ARG A 76 -29.37 14.21 2.07
C ARG A 76 -30.77 14.51 1.56
N GLU A 77 -31.76 13.73 1.99
CA GLU A 77 -33.14 14.18 2.04
C GLU A 77 -33.42 14.68 3.46
N PHE A 78 -32.98 15.91 3.74
CA PHE A 78 -33.49 16.66 4.88
C PHE A 78 -34.79 17.31 4.41
N SER A 79 -35.92 16.68 4.73
CA SER A 79 -37.22 17.32 4.59
C SER A 79 -37.28 18.50 5.56
N HIS A 80 -37.05 19.70 5.05
CA HIS A 80 -37.59 20.90 5.69
C HIS A 80 -39.11 20.71 5.80
N ASN A 81 -39.63 20.78 7.02
CA ASN A 81 -40.98 21.25 7.20
C ASN A 81 -40.91 22.42 8.19
N GLU A 82 -41.23 23.58 7.65
CA GLU A 82 -41.23 24.90 8.27
C GLU A 82 -42.36 25.04 9.30
N PHE A 83 -42.12 25.96 10.26
CA PHE A 83 -43.05 26.78 11.07
C PHE A 83 -44.32 26.15 11.65
#